data_AF-A0A6G0SXT1-F1
#
_entry.id   AF-A0A6G0SXT1-F1
#
_cell.length_a   1.000
_cell.length_b   1.000
_cell.length_c   1.000
_cell.angle_alpha   90.00
_cell.angle_beta   90.00
_cell.angle_gamma   90.00
#
_symmetry.space_group_name_H-M   'P 1'
#
loop_
_entity.id
_entity.type
_entity.pdbx_description
1 polymer ?
#
loop_
_entity_poly.entity_id
_entity_poly.type
_entity_poly.pdbx_seq_one_letter_code
_entity_poly.pdbx_strand_id
1 'polypeptide(L)'
;MPESDILDISSRYETDSKITKIEYHSYTPYTTSFNNNDEIRIPIQQTDVYPYLHESFIFLEGMFSEPDKVKLFNNGYSYLFEQIRLEMNGIEIDSTRVLGITSSLKGYLSGTPDNYNCYENSGWNFKNATQSANDKGEFSACIPLKYWLGFFEDYRKILVNSRLELILTRSHSDLNALRLKSGINTTTVKVTLNKIVWKVPHITVDDGERLKLLKLVEKEKSLFIPFRSFETFEYPELGTAKKIVWNLKTASKLEKPRFIIIGLQKGRKNTLEKDYFTKNNFTLLYDMYTSFQESYYEKSIRNPILSPSTFLSNAPIIVIDTSKQNDSATASAVDVQLEIEASESLTGVTAYCLLIHDRIVEYVPFTREIFTYDPETKRQSMHWKTPTSPRMKKARISKSKFKAMLIVFFDIKGIIFVEWVPSGQNVNQYYYKEAVYRKVVDVDLRNDYVSSEVPIEQLDDLWLIIESEKPENNEKVEELLNYYIETWLDDLTPRFSRYIWNHWTNTDRRTTNDLEGWHYALNKAAGRNHPSIFEFMVILQKEYTKIEDDMKLLQRGKKVKRIYNKYVKLEQRICSFKERVTSDPPQMKWIDYLDNINYLIKHNE
;
A
#
# COMPACT_ATOMS: atom_id res chain seq x y z
N MET A 1 10.00 4.74 34.36
CA MET A 1 9.19 4.11 35.43
C MET A 1 9.95 2.88 35.90
N PRO A 2 9.87 2.50 37.19
CA PRO A 2 10.31 1.18 37.61
C PRO A 2 9.55 0.13 36.78
N GLU A 3 10.22 -0.92 36.31
CA GLU A 3 9.59 -2.00 35.56
C GLU A 3 8.47 -2.62 36.41
N SER A 4 7.32 -2.95 35.79
CA SER A 4 6.19 -3.59 36.47
C SER A 4 6.57 -4.89 37.18
N ASP A 5 7.65 -5.49 36.71
CA ASP A 5 8.10 -6.84 37.04
C ASP A 5 8.74 -6.91 38.44
N ILE A 6 9.07 -5.76 39.04
CA ILE A 6 9.59 -5.67 40.42
C ILE A 6 8.54 -6.14 41.45
N LEU A 7 7.25 -6.07 41.09
CA LEU A 7 6.16 -6.57 41.92
C LEU A 7 5.93 -8.08 41.77
N ASP A 8 6.50 -8.72 40.74
CA ASP A 8 6.38 -10.16 40.52
C ASP A 8 7.52 -10.93 41.18
N ILE A 9 7.48 -10.95 42.52
CA ILE A 9 8.38 -11.75 43.36
C ILE A 9 8.25 -13.27 43.16
N SER A 10 7.23 -13.72 42.40
CA SER A 10 6.99 -15.13 42.09
C SER A 10 7.52 -15.56 40.73
N SER A 11 8.00 -14.60 39.92
CA SER A 11 8.59 -14.85 38.63
C SER A 11 9.77 -15.83 38.76
N ARG A 12 9.76 -16.86 37.91
CA ARG A 12 10.88 -17.79 37.83
C ARG A 12 12.00 -17.11 37.08
N TYR A 13 13.24 -17.41 37.47
CA TYR A 13 14.41 -17.01 36.70
C TYR A 13 14.32 -17.61 35.28
N GLU A 14 14.10 -16.77 34.28
CA GLU A 14 14.17 -17.12 32.87
C GLU A 14 15.44 -16.51 32.27
N THR A 15 16.32 -17.34 31.70
CA THR A 15 17.40 -16.85 30.85
C THR A 15 16.82 -16.49 29.49
N ASP A 16 16.79 -15.21 29.13
CA ASP A 16 16.38 -14.78 27.79
C ASP A 16 17.51 -15.02 26.79
N SER A 17 17.50 -16.18 26.15
CA SER A 17 18.44 -16.56 25.07
C SER A 17 17.81 -16.45 23.68
N LYS A 18 16.72 -15.69 23.53
CA LYS A 18 15.94 -15.62 22.29
C LYS A 18 16.71 -15.00 21.12
N ILE A 19 17.51 -13.99 21.44
CA ILE A 19 18.43 -13.34 20.50
C ILE A 19 19.83 -13.86 20.81
N THR A 20 20.43 -14.55 19.85
CA THR A 20 21.76 -15.16 20.01
C THR A 20 22.87 -14.23 19.53
N LYS A 21 22.61 -13.39 18.52
CA LYS A 21 23.59 -12.47 17.95
C LYS A 21 22.92 -11.26 17.30
N ILE A 22 23.55 -10.08 17.39
CA ILE A 22 23.22 -8.92 16.56
C ILE A 22 24.48 -8.53 15.79
N GLU A 23 24.39 -8.41 14.47
CA GLU A 23 25.53 -8.11 13.61
C GLU A 23 25.20 -7.08 12.54
N TYR A 24 26.02 -6.04 12.43
CA TYR A 24 25.85 -4.99 11.44
C TYR A 24 26.37 -5.42 10.07
N HIS A 25 25.45 -5.57 9.13
CA HIS A 25 25.74 -5.87 7.74
C HIS A 25 25.88 -4.56 6.94
N SER A 26 26.72 -4.59 5.90
CA SER A 26 27.04 -3.42 5.08
C SER A 26 26.52 -3.62 3.68
N TYR A 27 25.63 -2.74 3.23
CA TYR A 27 25.04 -2.77 1.91
C TYR A 27 25.52 -1.56 1.11
N THR A 28 26.06 -1.81 -0.08
CA THR A 28 26.58 -0.79 -0.99
C THR A 28 25.59 -0.55 -2.13
N PRO A 29 25.56 0.67 -2.70
CA PRO A 29 24.70 0.97 -3.83
C PRO A 29 25.13 0.24 -5.10
N TYR A 30 24.19 0.09 -6.05
CA TYR A 30 24.51 -0.32 -7.42
C TYR A 30 25.17 0.80 -8.23
N THR A 31 24.84 2.05 -7.91
CA THR A 31 25.37 3.24 -8.59
C THR A 31 26.83 3.45 -8.22
N THR A 32 27.68 3.67 -9.23
CA THR A 32 29.12 3.89 -9.05
C THR A 32 29.50 5.38 -8.94
N SER A 33 28.58 6.28 -9.29
CA SER A 33 28.75 7.74 -9.13
C SER A 33 27.80 8.31 -8.08
N PHE A 34 28.26 9.36 -7.39
CA PHE A 34 27.51 10.10 -6.36
C PHE A 34 27.43 11.60 -6.67
N ASN A 35 27.31 11.94 -7.96
CA ASN A 35 27.20 13.31 -8.44
C ASN A 35 25.84 13.93 -8.10
N ASN A 36 25.73 15.25 -8.21
CA ASN A 36 24.46 15.96 -8.04
C ASN A 36 23.42 15.43 -9.04
N ASN A 37 22.18 15.21 -8.56
CA ASN A 37 21.06 14.57 -9.28
C ASN A 37 21.18 13.05 -9.51
N ASP A 38 22.27 12.40 -9.10
CA ASP A 38 22.35 10.94 -9.19
C ASP A 38 21.32 10.28 -8.26
N GLU A 39 20.73 9.19 -8.74
CA GLU A 39 19.91 8.28 -7.93
C GLU A 39 20.77 7.11 -7.44
N ILE A 40 20.76 6.90 -6.14
CA ILE A 40 21.59 5.93 -5.43
C ILE A 40 20.67 4.91 -4.79
N ARG A 41 20.70 3.67 -5.31
CA ARG A 41 19.85 2.57 -4.84
C ARG A 41 20.69 1.56 -4.08
N ILE A 42 20.32 1.29 -2.83
CA ILE A 42 20.99 0.35 -1.93
C ILE A 42 20.03 -0.79 -1.58
N PRO A 43 20.23 -1.98 -2.16
CA PRO A 43 19.33 -3.13 -1.98
C PRO A 43 19.67 -3.97 -0.73
N ILE A 44 18.67 -4.66 -0.19
CA ILE A 44 18.82 -5.82 0.68
C ILE A 44 17.92 -6.92 0.11
N GLN A 45 18.54 -7.88 -0.58
CA GLN A 45 17.83 -8.94 -1.29
C GLN A 45 17.72 -10.24 -0.49
N GLN A 46 18.54 -10.42 0.55
CA GLN A 46 18.44 -11.60 1.42
C GLN A 46 17.09 -11.58 2.16
N THR A 47 16.32 -12.66 2.04
CA THR A 47 14.99 -12.78 2.68
C THR A 47 15.00 -13.73 3.87
N ASP A 48 16.09 -14.47 4.06
CA ASP A 48 16.35 -15.41 5.16
C ASP A 48 16.99 -14.74 6.39
N VAL A 49 17.12 -13.42 6.35
CA VAL A 49 17.67 -12.57 7.42
C VAL A 49 16.56 -11.80 8.14
N TYR A 50 16.84 -11.38 9.38
CA TYR A 50 15.93 -10.59 10.20
C TYR A 50 16.50 -9.18 10.41
N PRO A 51 16.32 -8.25 9.44
CA PRO A 51 16.84 -6.90 9.56
C PRO A 51 16.07 -6.11 10.63
N TYR A 52 16.80 -5.43 11.50
CA TYR A 52 16.26 -4.53 12.50
C TYR A 52 16.48 -3.08 12.08
N LEU A 53 15.51 -2.52 11.34
CA LEU A 53 15.71 -1.25 10.65
C LEU A 53 15.83 -0.06 11.61
N HIS A 54 15.22 -0.10 12.80
CA HIS A 54 15.25 1.02 13.75
C HIS A 54 16.66 1.53 14.10
N GLU A 55 17.63 0.62 14.22
CA GLU A 55 19.02 0.93 14.55
C GLU A 55 19.94 0.93 13.32
N SER A 56 19.36 0.99 12.12
CA SER A 56 20.12 1.15 10.88
C SER A 56 20.52 2.60 10.63
N PHE A 57 21.64 2.78 9.94
CA PHE A 57 22.19 4.09 9.65
C PHE A 57 22.90 4.10 8.29
N ILE A 58 23.05 5.30 7.73
CA ILE A 58 23.89 5.54 6.57
C ILE A 58 25.27 5.93 7.05
N PHE A 59 26.27 5.18 6.56
CA PHE A 59 27.66 5.55 6.68
C PHE A 59 28.10 6.25 5.40
N LEU A 60 28.71 7.41 5.54
CA LEU A 60 29.06 8.27 4.42
C LEU A 60 30.47 8.83 4.59
N GLU A 61 31.28 8.79 3.53
CA GLU A 61 32.60 9.41 3.47
C GLU A 61 32.67 10.33 2.24
N GLY A 62 33.33 11.47 2.41
CA GLY A 62 33.49 12.44 1.34
C GLY A 62 34.48 13.53 1.69
N MET A 63 34.58 14.51 0.79
CA MET A 63 35.38 15.72 1.00
C MET A 63 34.72 16.92 0.32
N PHE A 64 34.98 18.12 0.84
CA PHE A 64 34.54 19.36 0.20
C PHE A 64 35.71 20.27 -0.18
N SER A 65 35.54 21.03 -1.25
CA SER A 65 36.54 21.96 -1.75
C SER A 65 36.71 23.18 -0.84
N GLU A 66 37.90 23.78 -0.85
CA GLU A 66 38.22 25.02 -0.12
C GLU A 66 37.97 24.92 1.41
N PRO A 67 38.58 23.93 2.10
CA PRO A 67 38.39 23.73 3.54
C PRO A 67 38.80 24.93 4.39
N ASP A 68 39.65 25.82 3.87
CA ASP A 68 40.03 27.07 4.52
C ASP A 68 38.91 28.12 4.48
N LYS A 69 38.05 28.09 3.46
CA LYS A 69 37.02 29.10 3.18
C LYS A 69 35.63 28.71 3.65
N VAL A 70 35.30 27.42 3.57
CA VAL A 70 33.98 26.89 3.96
C VAL A 70 34.08 25.83 5.05
N LYS A 71 32.95 25.58 5.70
CA LYS A 71 32.73 24.47 6.62
C LYS A 71 31.36 23.85 6.35
N LEU A 72 31.17 22.61 6.82
CA LEU A 72 29.85 21.98 6.80
C LEU A 72 28.83 22.80 7.61
N PHE A 73 27.63 22.94 7.05
CA PHE A 73 26.49 23.54 7.74
C PHE A 73 25.97 22.58 8.83
N ASN A 74 25.23 23.12 9.80
CA ASN A 74 24.55 22.29 10.79
C ASN A 74 23.57 21.34 10.06
N ASN A 75 23.58 20.04 10.39
CA ASN A 75 22.84 19.01 9.66
C ASN A 75 23.22 18.91 8.16
N GLY A 76 24.45 19.34 7.81
CA GLY A 76 24.90 19.52 6.43
C GLY A 76 24.82 18.26 5.56
N TYR A 77 25.02 17.07 6.14
CA TYR A 77 24.94 15.81 5.39
C TYR A 77 23.55 15.53 4.83
N SER A 78 22.49 15.93 5.55
CA SER A 78 21.11 15.78 5.08
C SER A 78 20.82 16.67 3.87
N TYR A 79 21.47 17.83 3.77
CA TYR A 79 21.35 18.74 2.62
C TYR A 79 22.07 18.24 1.35
N LEU A 80 22.89 17.19 1.47
CA LEU A 80 23.47 16.54 0.29
C LEU A 80 22.43 15.72 -0.49
N PHE A 81 21.27 15.44 0.08
CA PHE A 81 20.24 14.66 -0.58
C PHE A 81 18.96 15.48 -0.72
N GLU A 82 18.33 15.38 -1.89
CA GLU A 82 17.03 15.99 -2.15
C GLU A 82 15.92 15.13 -1.54
N GLN A 83 16.05 13.81 -1.69
CA GLN A 83 15.02 12.86 -1.31
C GLN A 83 15.64 11.55 -0.82
N ILE A 84 14.93 10.92 0.12
CA ILE A 84 15.10 9.53 0.53
C ILE A 84 13.77 8.80 0.37
N ARG A 85 13.82 7.54 -0.10
CA ARG A 85 12.67 6.63 -0.18
C ARG A 85 13.06 5.25 0.34
N LEU A 86 12.15 4.63 1.07
CA LEU A 86 12.23 3.22 1.42
C LEU A 86 11.19 2.45 0.61
N GLU A 87 11.66 1.50 -0.19
CA GLU A 87 10.81 0.53 -0.86
C GLU A 87 10.89 -0.84 -0.18
N MET A 88 9.75 -1.48 -0.02
CA MET A 88 9.65 -2.88 0.42
C MET A 88 8.93 -3.66 -0.68
N ASN A 89 9.57 -4.72 -1.18
CA ASN A 89 9.06 -5.53 -2.30
C ASN A 89 8.67 -4.70 -3.55
N GLY A 90 9.40 -3.62 -3.83
CA GLY A 90 9.14 -2.72 -4.97
C GLY A 90 7.99 -1.74 -4.77
N ILE A 91 7.49 -1.58 -3.54
CA ILE A 91 6.44 -0.61 -3.18
C ILE A 91 7.03 0.42 -2.23
N GLU A 92 6.86 1.71 -2.53
CA GLU A 92 7.25 2.81 -1.64
C GLU A 92 6.43 2.77 -0.35
N ILE A 93 7.14 2.64 0.78
CA ILE A 93 6.57 2.58 2.13
C ILE A 93 6.59 3.97 2.76
N ASP A 94 7.77 4.58 2.75
CA ASP A 94 8.01 5.89 3.36
C ASP A 94 8.98 6.69 2.50
N SER A 95 8.81 8.01 2.50
CA SER A 95 9.52 8.92 1.61
C SER A 95 9.57 10.30 2.23
N THR A 96 10.71 10.96 2.11
CA THR A 96 10.90 12.33 2.59
C THR A 96 11.63 13.13 1.54
N ARG A 97 11.03 14.25 1.12
CA ARG A 97 11.58 15.21 0.16
C ARG A 97 12.11 16.44 0.89
N VAL A 98 12.93 17.23 0.18
CA VAL A 98 13.62 18.40 0.73
C VAL A 98 14.37 18.01 2.03
N LEU A 99 15.10 16.90 1.96
CA LEU A 99 15.54 16.13 3.13
C LEU A 99 16.29 16.99 4.17
N GLY A 100 17.18 17.89 3.72
CA GLY A 100 17.90 18.80 4.60
C GLY A 100 16.99 19.70 5.45
N ILE A 101 15.91 20.25 4.88
CA ILE A 101 14.96 21.10 5.61
C ILE A 101 14.08 20.24 6.52
N THR A 102 13.53 19.14 6.00
CA THR A 102 12.64 18.24 6.75
C THR A 102 13.32 17.68 8.00
N SER A 103 14.53 17.13 7.83
CA SER A 103 15.35 16.63 8.93
C SER A 103 15.81 17.74 9.88
N SER A 104 15.99 18.98 9.39
CA SER A 104 16.32 20.10 10.27
C SER A 104 15.15 20.47 11.18
N LEU A 105 13.95 20.65 10.61
CA LEU A 105 12.73 20.96 11.37
C LEU A 105 12.42 19.86 12.39
N LYS A 106 12.42 18.59 11.94
CA LYS A 106 12.20 17.45 12.83
C LYS A 106 13.31 17.28 13.86
N GLY A 107 14.57 17.39 13.44
CA GLY A 107 15.76 17.16 14.27
C GLY A 107 15.86 18.14 15.43
N TYR A 108 15.61 19.43 15.20
CA TYR A 108 15.54 20.42 16.29
C TYR A 108 14.45 20.06 17.30
N LEU A 109 13.27 19.64 16.84
CA LEU A 109 12.13 19.29 17.70
C LEU A 109 12.34 18.01 18.51
N SER A 110 12.87 16.96 17.89
CA SER A 110 13.10 15.67 18.55
C SER A 110 14.40 15.56 19.32
N GLY A 111 15.33 16.51 19.14
CA GLY A 111 16.65 16.47 19.74
C GLY A 111 16.57 16.45 21.26
N THR A 112 17.25 15.48 21.89
CA THR A 112 17.45 15.44 23.34
C THR A 112 18.94 15.47 23.68
N PRO A 113 19.33 16.07 24.82
CA PRO A 113 20.70 16.03 25.31
C PRO A 113 21.24 14.61 25.53
N ASP A 114 20.38 13.60 25.73
CA ASP A 114 20.79 12.22 26.00
C ASP A 114 21.55 11.58 24.83
N ASN A 115 21.21 11.98 23.59
CA ASN A 115 21.79 11.43 22.36
C ASN A 115 22.74 12.41 21.68
N TYR A 116 23.30 13.35 22.45
CA TYR A 116 24.11 14.44 21.93
C TYR A 116 25.22 13.98 20.97
N ASN A 117 25.98 12.95 21.35
CA ASN A 117 27.06 12.41 20.53
C ASN A 117 26.58 11.79 19.21
N CYS A 118 25.38 11.19 19.20
CA CYS A 118 24.77 10.65 17.97
C CYS A 118 24.38 11.77 17.00
N TYR A 119 23.92 12.91 17.53
CA TYR A 119 23.64 14.09 16.72
C TYR A 119 24.94 14.67 16.13
N GLU A 120 26.02 14.79 16.91
CA GLU A 120 27.31 15.25 16.38
C GLU A 120 27.87 14.36 15.28
N ASN A 121 27.82 13.03 15.47
CA ASN A 121 28.26 12.06 14.46
C ASN A 121 27.45 12.10 13.16
N SER A 122 26.22 12.64 13.22
CA SER A 122 25.34 12.85 12.06
C SER A 122 25.38 14.28 11.51
N GLY A 123 26.34 15.10 11.94
CA GLY A 123 26.61 16.43 11.39
C GLY A 123 25.87 17.57 12.08
N TRP A 124 25.32 17.35 13.27
CA TRP A 124 24.74 18.41 14.07
C TRP A 124 25.74 19.06 15.01
N ASN A 125 25.59 20.36 15.25
CA ASN A 125 26.42 21.12 16.17
C ASN A 125 25.53 21.88 17.16
N PHE A 126 25.35 21.30 18.35
CA PHE A 126 24.41 21.80 19.36
C PHE A 126 25.09 22.43 20.59
N LYS A 127 26.29 21.98 20.95
CA LYS A 127 27.03 22.36 22.18
C LYS A 127 28.54 22.42 21.97
N ASN A 128 29.15 21.40 21.38
CA ASN A 128 30.58 21.41 21.04
C ASN A 128 30.73 21.99 19.64
N ALA A 129 31.65 22.94 19.46
CA ALA A 129 32.05 23.44 18.15
C ALA A 129 32.90 22.41 17.38
N THR A 130 32.54 21.13 17.44
CA THR A 130 33.25 20.03 16.77
C THR A 130 33.20 20.25 15.26
N GLN A 131 34.39 20.30 14.66
CA GLN A 131 34.54 20.25 13.22
C GLN A 131 34.35 18.81 12.76
N SER A 132 33.27 18.56 12.01
CA SER A 132 32.97 17.23 11.45
C SER A 132 33.88 16.84 10.26
N ALA A 133 34.87 17.68 9.93
CA ALA A 133 35.83 17.45 8.86
C ALA A 133 37.24 17.88 9.30
N ASN A 134 38.26 17.23 8.73
CA ASN A 134 39.65 17.59 8.98
C ASN A 134 40.08 18.85 8.21
N ASP A 135 41.33 19.27 8.39
CA ASP A 135 41.90 20.46 7.73
C ASP A 135 41.92 20.36 6.19
N LYS A 136 41.81 19.14 5.64
CA LYS A 136 41.71 18.89 4.19
C LYS A 136 40.27 18.90 3.67
N GLY A 137 39.29 19.07 4.56
CA GLY A 137 37.87 19.01 4.23
C GLY A 137 37.33 17.60 4.06
N GLU A 138 38.08 16.56 4.43
CA GLU A 138 37.63 15.17 4.43
C GLU A 138 36.75 14.91 5.66
N PHE A 139 35.68 14.16 5.47
CA PHE A 139 34.71 13.85 6.52
C PHE A 139 34.17 12.42 6.40
N SER A 140 33.73 11.91 7.55
CA SER A 140 32.99 10.65 7.66
C SER A 140 31.85 10.83 8.65
N ALA A 141 30.69 10.24 8.36
CA ALA A 141 29.49 10.39 9.17
C ALA A 141 28.71 9.09 9.31
N CYS A 142 28.07 8.93 10.47
CA CYS A 142 27.08 7.89 10.72
C CYS A 142 25.73 8.59 10.98
N ILE A 143 24.78 8.41 10.07
CA ILE A 143 23.50 9.10 10.08
C ILE A 143 22.38 8.08 10.34
N PRO A 144 21.86 8.00 11.58
CA PRO A 144 20.71 7.15 11.88
C PRO A 144 19.52 7.47 10.97
N LEU A 145 18.94 6.44 10.34
CA LEU A 145 17.85 6.65 9.39
C LEU A 145 16.54 7.12 10.05
N LYS A 146 16.42 6.92 11.37
CA LYS A 146 15.35 7.49 12.21
C LYS A 146 15.31 9.03 12.22
N TYR A 147 16.35 9.71 11.76
CA TYR A 147 16.36 11.16 11.58
C TYR A 147 15.80 11.60 10.22
N TRP A 148 15.70 10.68 9.26
CA TRP A 148 15.33 10.96 7.87
C TRP A 148 13.96 10.43 7.51
N LEU A 149 13.54 9.31 8.09
CA LEU A 149 12.27 8.64 7.80
C LEU A 149 11.63 8.15 9.11
N GLY A 150 10.34 8.43 9.30
CA GLY A 150 9.65 8.06 10.53
C GLY A 150 9.33 6.57 10.60
N PHE A 151 9.30 5.85 9.47
CA PHE A 151 9.32 4.38 9.48
C PHE A 151 10.44 3.82 10.36
N PHE A 152 11.66 4.37 10.23
CA PHE A 152 12.83 3.93 11.00
C PHE A 152 12.76 4.40 12.46
N GLU A 153 12.04 5.49 12.76
CA GLU A 153 11.87 5.98 14.13
C GLU A 153 10.87 5.13 14.94
N ASP A 154 9.76 4.77 14.30
CA ASP A 154 8.59 4.20 14.97
C ASP A 154 8.54 2.67 14.90
N TYR A 155 8.98 2.05 13.80
CA TYR A 155 8.92 0.61 13.63
C TYR A 155 10.11 -0.09 14.31
N ARG A 156 9.94 -0.43 15.59
CA ARG A 156 10.97 -1.06 16.44
C ARG A 156 10.89 -2.59 16.48
N LYS A 157 10.65 -3.22 15.33
CA LYS A 157 10.60 -4.69 15.21
C LYS A 157 11.38 -5.16 13.98
N ILE A 158 11.73 -6.43 13.94
CA ILE A 158 12.34 -7.05 12.76
C ILE A 158 11.32 -7.19 11.63
N LEU A 159 11.80 -7.15 10.39
CA LEU A 159 11.03 -7.63 9.24
C LEU A 159 11.40 -9.08 8.93
N VAL A 160 10.46 -9.80 8.32
CA VAL A 160 10.62 -11.20 7.92
C VAL A 160 10.23 -11.35 6.46
N ASN A 161 11.04 -12.05 5.66
CA ASN A 161 10.78 -12.32 4.24
C ASN A 161 10.58 -11.06 3.37
N SER A 162 11.18 -9.93 3.74
CA SER A 162 11.07 -8.65 3.04
C SER A 162 12.29 -8.39 2.16
N ARG A 163 12.07 -7.97 0.92
CA ARG A 163 13.12 -7.32 0.10
C ARG A 163 13.05 -5.83 0.31
N LEU A 164 14.17 -5.19 0.60
CA LEU A 164 14.23 -3.76 0.88
C LEU A 164 15.10 -3.06 -0.14
N GLU A 165 14.73 -1.85 -0.53
CA GLU A 165 15.59 -0.96 -1.31
C GLU A 165 15.52 0.44 -0.71
N LEU A 166 16.67 0.97 -0.32
CA LEU A 166 16.81 2.34 0.12
C LEU A 166 17.29 3.18 -1.05
N ILE A 167 16.55 4.23 -1.39
CA ILE A 167 16.82 5.07 -2.55
C ILE A 167 17.08 6.49 -2.08
N LEU A 168 18.25 7.02 -2.43
CA LEU A 168 18.66 8.39 -2.16
C LEU A 168 18.81 9.14 -3.49
N THR A 169 18.31 10.37 -3.57
CA THR A 169 18.55 11.26 -4.71
C THR A 169 19.49 12.37 -4.27
N ARG A 170 20.67 12.50 -4.87
CA ARG A 170 21.61 13.58 -4.57
C ARG A 170 20.99 14.93 -4.92
N SER A 171 21.15 15.92 -4.04
CA SER A 171 20.66 17.27 -4.30
C SER A 171 21.33 17.86 -5.54
N HIS A 172 20.59 18.73 -6.23
CA HIS A 172 21.07 19.45 -7.41
C HIS A 172 22.20 20.44 -7.09
N SER A 173 22.37 20.81 -5.82
CA SER A 173 23.38 21.76 -5.35
C SER A 173 23.91 21.40 -3.97
N ASP A 174 25.20 21.58 -3.74
CA ASP A 174 25.84 21.34 -2.44
C ASP A 174 25.86 22.59 -1.54
N LEU A 175 25.38 23.74 -2.03
CA LEU A 175 25.47 25.04 -1.32
C LEU A 175 24.76 25.05 0.03
N ASN A 176 23.69 24.28 0.18
CA ASN A 176 22.94 24.22 1.43
C ASN A 176 23.63 23.33 2.49
N ALA A 177 24.56 22.46 2.05
CA ALA A 177 25.36 21.63 2.96
C ALA A 177 26.57 22.38 3.54
N LEU A 178 26.89 23.58 3.03
CA LEU A 178 28.07 24.35 3.38
C LEU A 178 27.73 25.75 3.92
N ARG A 179 28.68 26.34 4.65
CA ARG A 179 28.65 27.72 5.16
C ARG A 179 30.04 28.35 5.03
N LEU A 180 30.08 29.64 4.69
CA LEU A 180 31.33 30.41 4.68
C LEU A 180 31.88 30.58 6.09
N LYS A 181 33.21 30.55 6.20
CA LYS A 181 33.91 31.07 7.37
C LYS A 181 33.95 32.61 7.30
N SER A 182 33.97 33.26 8.46
CA SER A 182 33.81 34.72 8.56
C SER A 182 34.84 35.50 7.72
N GLY A 183 34.38 36.47 6.94
CA GLY A 183 35.23 37.41 6.19
C GLY A 183 35.78 36.91 4.85
N ILE A 184 35.26 35.79 4.31
CA ILE A 184 35.75 35.15 3.09
C ILE A 184 34.61 35.03 2.07
N ASN A 185 34.91 35.33 0.80
CA ASN A 185 33.97 35.16 -0.31
C ASN A 185 34.42 33.99 -1.19
N THR A 186 33.53 33.05 -1.48
CA THR A 186 33.70 32.06 -2.55
C THR A 186 32.36 31.70 -3.17
N THR A 187 32.34 31.48 -4.48
CA THR A 187 31.13 31.15 -5.25
C THR A 187 31.17 29.74 -5.85
N THR A 188 32.33 29.07 -5.81
CA THR A 188 32.54 27.75 -6.41
C THR A 188 32.95 26.75 -5.33
N VAL A 189 31.95 26.10 -4.74
CA VAL A 189 32.17 25.04 -3.74
C VAL A 189 31.48 23.76 -4.19
N LYS A 190 32.14 22.63 -3.93
CA LYS A 190 31.67 21.30 -4.33
C LYS A 190 31.90 20.30 -3.21
N VAL A 191 30.97 19.37 -3.04
CA VAL A 191 31.11 18.21 -2.16
C VAL A 191 31.24 16.96 -3.03
N THR A 192 32.31 16.20 -2.82
CA THR A 192 32.53 14.90 -3.47
C THR A 192 32.29 13.81 -2.45
N LEU A 193 31.36 12.90 -2.74
CA LEU A 193 31.12 11.71 -1.94
C LEU A 193 31.95 10.57 -2.50
N ASN A 194 32.67 9.89 -1.63
CA ASN A 194 33.53 8.77 -1.98
C ASN A 194 32.85 7.43 -1.66
N LYS A 195 32.03 7.40 -0.62
CA LYS A 195 31.43 6.17 -0.11
C LYS A 195 30.08 6.44 0.54
N ILE A 196 29.10 5.60 0.21
CA ILE A 196 27.80 5.55 0.86
C ILE A 196 27.49 4.08 1.12
N VAL A 197 27.19 3.74 2.38
CA VAL A 197 26.89 2.37 2.80
C VAL A 197 25.69 2.40 3.74
N TRP A 198 24.69 1.57 3.48
CA TRP A 198 23.61 1.32 4.43
C TRP A 198 24.04 0.22 5.39
N LYS A 199 24.14 0.56 6.68
CA LYS A 199 24.49 -0.35 7.76
C LYS A 199 23.22 -0.82 8.45
N VAL A 200 22.93 -2.12 8.42
CA VAL A 200 21.71 -2.69 9.00
C VAL A 200 22.07 -3.79 9.99
N PRO A 201 21.58 -3.70 11.25
CA PRO A 201 21.75 -4.78 12.19
C PRO A 201 20.83 -5.95 11.82
N HIS A 202 21.42 -7.13 11.73
CA HIS A 202 20.71 -8.39 11.51
C HIS A 202 20.65 -9.14 12.83
N ILE A 203 19.45 -9.56 13.20
CA ILE A 203 19.23 -10.32 14.43
C ILE A 203 19.30 -11.81 14.09
N THR A 204 20.14 -12.54 14.81
CA THR A 204 20.12 -14.00 14.85
C THR A 204 19.34 -14.42 16.08
N VAL A 205 18.40 -15.34 15.89
CA VAL A 205 17.53 -15.86 16.94
C VAL A 205 17.82 -17.33 17.18
N ASP A 206 17.40 -17.86 18.33
CA ASP A 206 17.47 -19.30 18.57
C ASP A 206 16.52 -20.08 17.64
N ASP A 207 16.75 -21.39 17.51
CA ASP A 207 15.98 -22.25 16.60
C ASP A 207 14.48 -22.33 16.95
N GLY A 208 14.13 -22.25 18.23
CA GLY A 208 12.76 -22.22 18.70
C GLY A 208 12.03 -20.95 18.30
N GLU A 209 12.64 -19.78 18.47
CA GLU A 209 12.10 -18.51 18.00
C GLU A 209 12.08 -18.41 16.46
N ARG A 210 13.12 -18.92 15.79
CA ARG A 210 13.14 -19.05 14.32
C ARG A 210 11.92 -19.84 13.83
N LEU A 211 11.62 -20.97 14.45
CA LEU A 211 10.48 -21.81 14.09
C LEU A 211 9.13 -21.12 14.37
N LYS A 212 9.03 -20.28 15.42
CA LYS A 212 7.84 -19.45 15.65
C LYS A 212 7.65 -18.40 14.55
N LEU A 213 8.73 -17.72 14.13
CA LEU A 213 8.70 -16.76 13.03
C LEU A 213 8.30 -17.43 11.71
N LEU A 214 8.84 -18.61 11.41
CA LEU A 214 8.46 -19.39 10.22
C LEU A 214 6.98 -19.77 10.24
N LYS A 215 6.45 -20.26 11.37
CA LYS A 215 5.02 -20.57 11.52
C LYS A 215 4.12 -19.34 11.35
N LEU A 216 4.60 -18.13 11.70
CA LEU A 216 3.85 -16.90 11.45
C LEU A 216 3.76 -16.60 9.95
N VAL A 217 4.85 -16.83 9.22
CA VAL A 217 4.88 -16.72 7.76
C VAL A 217 3.97 -17.75 7.11
N GLU A 218 4.04 -19.02 7.50
CA GLU A 218 3.19 -20.11 6.96
C GLU A 218 1.69 -19.86 7.17
N LYS A 219 1.30 -19.21 8.28
CA LYS A 219 -0.10 -18.89 8.58
C LYS A 219 -0.61 -17.63 7.85
N GLU A 220 0.18 -17.07 6.94
CA GLU A 220 -0.12 -15.83 6.21
C GLU A 220 -0.49 -14.66 7.12
N LYS A 221 0.08 -14.62 8.33
CA LYS A 221 -0.31 -13.60 9.31
C LYS A 221 0.25 -12.25 8.88
N SER A 222 -0.64 -11.27 8.72
CA SER A 222 -0.24 -9.90 8.40
C SER A 222 0.43 -9.18 9.58
N LEU A 223 1.42 -8.35 9.24
CA LEU A 223 2.15 -7.47 10.12
C LEU A 223 1.67 -6.05 9.90
N PHE A 224 1.10 -5.45 10.94
CA PHE A 224 0.76 -4.03 10.94
C PHE A 224 1.97 -3.19 11.37
N ILE A 225 2.36 -2.26 10.53
CA ILE A 225 3.51 -1.38 10.66
C ILE A 225 2.98 0.05 10.79
N PRO A 226 2.66 0.52 12.01
CA PRO A 226 2.33 1.91 12.25
C PRO A 226 3.61 2.76 12.30
N PHE A 227 3.60 3.91 11.63
CA PHE A 227 4.68 4.89 11.69
C PHE A 227 4.16 6.29 11.32
N ARG A 228 4.92 7.32 11.67
CA ARG A 228 4.65 8.70 11.28
C ARG A 228 5.44 9.06 10.02
N SER A 229 4.76 9.63 9.04
CA SER A 229 5.37 10.10 7.80
C SER A 229 5.58 11.61 7.84
N PHE A 230 6.56 12.08 7.07
CA PHE A 230 6.98 13.48 7.02
C PHE A 230 6.74 14.06 5.62
N GLU A 231 5.85 15.05 5.52
CA GLU A 231 5.55 15.73 4.26
C GLU A 231 5.85 17.23 4.39
N THR A 232 6.87 17.71 3.69
CA THR A 232 7.29 19.12 3.73
C THR A 232 6.84 19.88 2.49
N PHE A 233 6.21 21.03 2.71
CA PHE A 233 5.81 22.00 1.71
C PHE A 233 6.70 23.23 1.78
N GLU A 234 6.96 23.84 0.63
CA GLU A 234 7.72 25.07 0.51
C GLU A 234 6.87 26.17 -0.14
N TYR A 235 6.93 27.37 0.45
CA TYR A 235 6.50 28.61 -0.17
C TYR A 235 7.74 29.45 -0.49
N PRO A 236 8.21 29.48 -1.75
CA PRO A 236 9.55 29.94 -2.11
C PRO A 236 9.79 31.43 -1.80
N GLU A 237 8.81 32.31 -2.00
CA GLU A 237 8.91 33.72 -1.63
C GLU A 237 7.55 34.29 -1.22
N LEU A 238 7.44 34.73 0.04
CA LEU A 238 6.23 35.32 0.62
C LEU A 238 5.91 36.73 0.06
N GLY A 239 6.85 37.37 -0.63
CA GLY A 239 6.64 38.63 -1.34
C GLY A 239 6.49 39.85 -0.42
N THR A 240 5.92 40.94 -0.95
CA THR A 240 5.73 42.19 -0.19
C THR A 240 4.44 42.22 0.64
N ALA A 241 3.57 41.24 0.45
CA ALA A 241 2.30 41.15 1.15
C ALA A 241 2.51 40.85 2.64
N LYS A 242 1.80 41.61 3.48
CA LYS A 242 1.80 41.39 4.93
C LYS A 242 0.83 40.29 5.37
N LYS A 243 -0.14 39.94 4.53
CA LYS A 243 -1.10 38.85 4.76
C LYS A 243 -1.03 37.85 3.62
N ILE A 244 -0.87 36.58 3.96
CA ILE A 244 -0.70 35.48 3.01
C ILE A 244 -1.61 34.34 3.44
N VAL A 245 -2.30 33.75 2.46
CA VAL A 245 -3.09 32.54 2.64
C VAL A 245 -2.40 31.42 1.89
N TRP A 246 -2.01 30.37 2.60
CA TRP A 246 -1.32 29.20 2.05
C TRP A 246 -2.16 27.94 2.24
N ASN A 247 -2.67 27.41 1.13
CA ASN A 247 -3.46 26.19 1.12
C ASN A 247 -2.56 24.99 0.84
N LEU A 248 -2.51 24.04 1.78
CA LEU A 248 -1.75 22.80 1.69
C LEU A 248 -2.67 21.64 1.35
N LYS A 249 -2.18 20.74 0.48
CA LYS A 249 -2.87 19.51 0.11
C LYS A 249 -1.89 18.36 0.23
N THR A 250 -2.25 17.37 1.03
CA THR A 250 -1.49 16.15 1.22
C THR A 250 -1.55 15.27 -0.03
N ALA A 251 -0.46 14.58 -0.36
CA ALA A 251 -0.39 13.73 -1.55
C ALA A 251 -1.41 12.56 -1.51
N SER A 252 -1.77 12.08 -0.33
CA SER A 252 -2.61 10.89 -0.13
C SER A 252 -4.11 11.20 -0.06
N LYS A 253 -4.54 12.47 0.16
CA LYS A 253 -5.94 12.88 0.43
C LYS A 253 -6.63 12.05 1.55
N LEU A 254 -5.85 11.37 2.37
CA LEU A 254 -6.30 10.32 3.29
C LEU A 254 -5.80 10.55 4.72
N GLU A 255 -4.90 11.51 4.94
CA GLU A 255 -4.10 11.58 6.15
C GLU A 255 -4.32 12.93 6.83
N LYS A 256 -4.96 12.92 8.00
CA LYS A 256 -5.08 14.09 8.87
C LYS A 256 -3.70 14.37 9.49
N PRO A 257 -3.15 15.59 9.40
CA PRO A 257 -1.91 15.91 10.07
C PRO A 257 -2.12 15.85 11.59
N ARG A 258 -1.18 15.21 12.30
CA ARG A 258 -1.10 15.20 13.76
C ARG A 258 -0.30 16.40 14.27
N PHE A 259 0.70 16.83 13.50
CA PHE A 259 1.48 18.04 13.79
C PHE A 259 1.65 18.87 12.52
N ILE A 260 1.56 20.18 12.70
CA ILE A 260 1.88 21.19 11.68
C ILE A 260 3.05 22.00 12.21
N ILE A 261 4.18 21.94 11.52
CA ILE A 261 5.43 22.55 11.93
C ILE A 261 5.82 23.61 10.91
N ILE A 262 5.97 24.85 11.33
CA ILE A 262 6.26 25.98 10.43
C ILE A 262 7.64 26.55 10.74
N GLY A 263 8.46 26.67 9.69
CA GLY A 263 9.74 27.35 9.73
C GLY A 263 9.77 28.48 8.71
N LEU A 264 10.35 29.62 9.08
CA LEU A 264 10.54 30.76 8.19
C LEU A 264 12.03 31.05 8.04
N GLN A 265 12.46 31.32 6.81
CA GLN A 265 13.87 31.56 6.49
C GLN A 265 13.99 32.79 5.58
N LYS A 266 14.90 33.72 5.89
CA LYS A 266 15.12 34.94 5.07
C LYS A 266 16.43 34.85 4.27
N GLY A 267 16.33 34.77 2.95
CA GLY A 267 17.45 34.95 2.02
C GLY A 267 18.62 33.97 2.16
N ARG A 268 18.36 32.73 2.63
CA ARG A 268 19.38 31.68 2.82
C ARG A 268 19.31 30.54 1.80
N LYS A 269 18.17 30.32 1.13
CA LYS A 269 18.04 29.27 0.12
C LYS A 269 19.08 29.48 -0.98
N ASN A 270 19.95 28.49 -1.19
CA ASN A 270 21.03 28.52 -2.19
C ASN A 270 21.99 29.72 -2.07
N THR A 271 22.07 30.37 -0.89
CA THR A 271 22.87 31.58 -0.67
C THR A 271 23.63 31.45 0.65
N LEU A 272 24.93 31.76 0.72
CA LEU A 272 25.80 31.38 1.85
C LEU A 272 25.76 32.29 3.09
N GLU A 273 25.17 33.50 3.03
CA GLU A 273 25.56 34.62 3.92
C GLU A 273 24.56 35.06 5.03
N LYS A 274 23.42 34.39 5.31
CA LYS A 274 22.35 34.97 6.19
C LYS A 274 21.73 34.03 7.25
N ASP A 275 21.37 34.59 8.44
CA ASP A 275 20.66 33.97 9.59
C ASP A 275 19.36 34.78 9.98
N TYR A 276 18.46 34.21 10.82
CA TYR A 276 17.02 34.57 11.00
C TYR A 276 16.61 35.39 12.27
N PHE A 277 15.30 35.73 12.32
CA PHE A 277 14.50 36.78 13.04
C PHE A 277 14.86 37.28 14.47
N THR A 278 14.51 38.54 14.76
CA THR A 278 14.93 39.36 15.94
C THR A 278 13.81 39.87 16.89
N LYS A 279 12.57 39.34 16.88
CA LYS A 279 11.46 39.88 17.73
C LYS A 279 11.01 39.00 18.91
N ASN A 280 10.43 39.67 19.90
CA ASN A 280 10.60 39.44 21.34
C ASN A 280 9.38 38.80 22.06
N ASN A 281 8.71 37.81 21.45
CA ASN A 281 7.68 37.01 22.14
C ASN A 281 7.88 35.51 21.88
N PHE A 282 9.03 34.98 22.32
CA PHE A 282 9.45 33.60 22.08
C PHE A 282 8.92 32.61 23.12
N THR A 283 8.37 33.06 24.25
CA THR A 283 7.94 32.17 25.35
C THR A 283 6.90 31.16 24.90
N LEU A 284 5.88 31.61 24.14
CA LEU A 284 4.86 30.73 23.57
C LEU A 284 5.47 29.75 22.54
N LEU A 285 6.35 30.24 21.67
CA LEU A 285 7.03 29.39 20.68
C LEU A 285 7.92 28.34 21.33
N TYR A 286 8.61 28.71 22.40
CA TYR A 286 9.44 27.80 23.17
C TYR A 286 8.58 26.78 23.94
N ASP A 287 7.44 27.19 24.51
CA ASP A 287 6.50 26.25 25.12
C ASP A 287 5.95 25.26 24.10
N MET A 288 5.53 25.70 22.92
CA MET A 288 5.11 24.85 21.80
C MET A 288 6.23 23.87 21.39
N TYR A 289 7.45 24.36 21.26
CA TYR A 289 8.65 23.57 20.95
C TYR A 289 8.93 22.50 22.03
N THR A 290 8.91 22.85 23.31
CA THR A 290 9.16 21.88 24.39
C THR A 290 8.02 20.89 24.58
N SER A 291 6.76 21.32 24.37
CA SER A 291 5.56 20.48 24.44
C SER A 291 5.50 19.44 23.33
N PHE A 292 6.17 19.69 22.19
CA PHE A 292 6.22 18.75 21.08
C PHE A 292 6.70 17.36 21.52
N GLN A 293 7.80 17.28 22.28
CA GLN A 293 8.36 15.99 22.69
C GLN A 293 7.42 15.22 23.61
N GLU A 294 6.70 15.91 24.49
CA GLU A 294 5.71 15.33 25.39
C GLU A 294 4.57 14.68 24.60
N SER A 295 4.01 15.40 23.62
CA SER A 295 2.92 14.89 22.76
C SER A 295 3.37 13.85 21.73
N TYR A 296 4.54 14.07 21.11
CA TYR A 296 5.08 13.20 20.07
C TYR A 296 5.59 11.87 20.64
N TYR A 297 6.33 11.87 21.75
CA TYR A 297 6.85 10.65 22.36
C TYR A 297 5.95 10.07 23.45
N GLU A 298 4.85 10.75 23.79
CA GLU A 298 3.93 10.37 24.87
C GLU A 298 4.69 10.19 26.21
N LYS A 299 5.61 11.13 26.48
CA LYS A 299 6.47 11.15 27.67
C LYS A 299 6.11 12.32 28.56
N SER A 300 6.08 12.11 29.88
CA SER A 300 5.79 13.16 30.86
C SER A 300 6.92 14.17 31.07
N ILE A 301 8.12 13.90 30.55
CA ILE A 301 9.31 14.74 30.76
C ILE A 301 9.71 15.38 29.44
N ARG A 302 9.77 16.71 29.43
CA ARG A 302 10.34 17.51 28.34
C ARG A 302 11.86 17.59 28.53
N ASN A 303 12.62 17.16 27.52
CA ASN A 303 14.08 17.24 27.54
C ASN A 303 14.63 17.83 26.22
N PRO A 304 14.26 19.07 25.90
CA PRO A 304 14.66 19.71 24.64
C PRO A 304 16.17 19.95 24.58
N ILE A 305 16.76 19.78 23.39
CA ILE A 305 18.21 20.00 23.20
C ILE A 305 18.61 21.48 23.23
N LEU A 306 17.75 22.36 22.73
CA LEU A 306 17.97 23.81 22.73
C LEU A 306 17.41 24.45 24.00
N SER A 307 18.23 25.29 24.64
CA SER A 307 17.80 26.24 25.66
C SER A 307 16.99 27.39 25.05
N PRO A 308 16.25 28.20 25.83
CA PRO A 308 15.48 29.32 25.27
C PRO A 308 16.32 30.32 24.46
N SER A 309 17.55 30.61 24.91
CA SER A 309 18.46 31.53 24.22
C SER A 309 18.99 30.96 22.90
N THR A 310 19.33 29.67 22.89
CA THR A 310 19.81 28.98 21.68
C THR A 310 18.67 28.64 20.71
N PHE A 311 17.45 28.43 21.20
CA PHE A 311 16.25 28.25 20.38
C PHE A 311 15.97 29.48 19.52
N LEU A 312 16.02 30.68 20.12
CA LEU A 312 15.82 31.94 19.40
C LEU A 312 16.83 32.10 18.26
N SER A 313 18.11 31.77 18.51
CA SER A 313 19.18 31.91 17.53
C SER A 313 19.24 30.77 16.52
N ASN A 314 18.75 29.57 16.85
CA ASN A 314 18.99 28.36 16.06
C ASN A 314 17.74 27.82 15.33
N ALA A 315 16.54 28.04 15.87
CA ALA A 315 15.34 27.38 15.36
C ALA A 315 14.04 27.97 15.94
N PRO A 316 13.63 29.22 15.62
CA PRO A 316 12.32 29.74 16.00
C PRO A 316 11.21 29.05 15.17
N ILE A 317 10.93 27.79 15.52
CA ILE A 317 9.97 26.91 14.87
C ILE A 317 8.62 27.04 15.57
N ILE A 318 7.55 27.09 14.78
CA ILE A 318 6.17 27.08 15.29
C ILE A 318 5.65 25.65 15.22
N VAL A 319 5.09 25.13 16.30
CA VAL A 319 4.55 23.76 16.39
C VAL A 319 3.09 23.78 16.79
N ILE A 320 2.21 23.37 15.88
CA ILE A 320 0.79 23.23 16.15
C ILE A 320 0.47 21.74 16.28
N ASP A 321 0.04 21.34 17.47
CA ASP A 321 -0.43 19.98 17.74
C ASP A 321 -1.94 19.88 17.46
N THR A 322 -2.29 19.11 16.42
CA THR A 322 -3.67 18.88 15.98
C THR A 322 -4.19 17.50 16.42
N SER A 323 -3.42 16.75 17.22
CA SER A 323 -3.80 15.40 17.68
C SER A 323 -5.12 15.34 18.45
N LYS A 324 -5.54 16.45 19.07
CA LYS A 324 -6.75 16.56 19.89
C LYS A 324 -7.94 17.20 19.14
N GLN A 325 -7.85 17.42 17.84
CA GLN A 325 -8.91 18.06 17.07
C GLN A 325 -10.14 17.14 16.90
N ASN A 326 -11.34 17.67 17.18
CA ASN A 326 -12.62 16.95 17.05
C ASN A 326 -12.85 16.36 15.64
N ASP A 327 -13.44 15.16 15.61
CA ASP A 327 -13.60 14.28 14.42
C ASP A 327 -14.61 14.77 13.36
N SER A 328 -15.06 16.03 13.40
CA SER A 328 -16.10 16.54 12.49
C SER A 328 -15.59 16.92 11.09
N ALA A 329 -14.39 16.48 10.69
CA ALA A 329 -13.80 16.85 9.41
C ALA A 329 -14.61 16.27 8.24
N THR A 330 -15.38 17.13 7.57
CA THR A 330 -15.93 16.87 6.25
C THR A 330 -14.77 16.85 5.25
N ALA A 331 -14.79 15.94 4.28
CA ALA A 331 -13.76 15.86 3.25
C ALA A 331 -13.75 17.15 2.41
N SER A 332 -12.84 18.08 2.74
CA SER A 332 -12.59 19.32 2.00
C SER A 332 -11.54 19.11 0.91
N ALA A 333 -11.51 20.01 -0.08
CA ALA A 333 -10.50 20.00 -1.15
C ALA A 333 -9.14 20.61 -0.73
N VAL A 334 -9.05 21.12 0.50
CA VAL A 334 -7.87 21.70 1.17
C VAL A 334 -7.75 21.02 2.53
N ASP A 335 -6.57 20.47 2.84
CA ASP A 335 -6.35 19.70 4.09
C ASP A 335 -5.92 20.63 5.24
N VAL A 336 -5.08 21.64 4.94
CA VAL A 336 -4.67 22.69 5.89
C VAL A 336 -4.63 24.03 5.16
N GLN A 337 -5.20 25.07 5.77
CA GLN A 337 -5.06 26.46 5.32
C GLN A 337 -4.32 27.24 6.40
N LEU A 338 -3.17 27.81 6.04
CA LEU A 338 -2.38 28.68 6.90
C LEU A 338 -2.60 30.14 6.51
N GLU A 339 -3.08 30.95 7.45
CA GLU A 339 -3.10 32.40 7.31
C GLU A 339 -1.92 33.00 8.08
N ILE A 340 -0.99 33.62 7.36
CA ILE A 340 0.18 34.28 7.92
C ILE A 340 -0.04 35.79 7.83
N GLU A 341 0.06 36.47 8.97
CA GLU A 341 0.04 37.93 9.05
C GLU A 341 1.33 38.44 9.70
N ALA A 342 1.95 39.45 9.09
CA ALA A 342 3.23 40.01 9.53
C ALA A 342 3.15 41.54 9.69
N SER A 343 3.88 42.07 10.68
CA SER A 343 3.97 43.52 10.91
C SER A 343 4.72 44.25 9.79
N GLU A 344 5.63 43.55 9.10
CA GLU A 344 6.58 44.08 8.11
C GLU A 344 6.52 43.26 6.83
N SER A 345 7.15 43.79 5.76
CA SER A 345 7.24 43.10 4.48
C SER A 345 7.99 41.77 4.60
N LEU A 346 7.47 40.72 3.96
CA LEU A 346 8.04 39.37 3.94
C LEU A 346 8.97 39.13 2.74
N THR A 347 9.49 40.20 2.12
CA THR A 347 10.37 40.11 0.95
C THR A 347 11.63 39.28 1.25
N GLY A 348 11.93 38.33 0.36
CA GLY A 348 13.04 37.40 0.54
C GLY A 348 12.86 36.38 1.66
N VAL A 349 11.65 36.21 2.21
CA VAL A 349 11.32 35.14 3.17
C VAL A 349 10.72 33.95 2.43
N THR A 350 11.31 32.78 2.65
CA THR A 350 10.79 31.47 2.27
C THR A 350 10.12 30.85 3.49
N ALA A 351 8.92 30.28 3.32
CA ALA A 351 8.26 29.51 4.36
C ALA A 351 8.34 28.01 4.07
N TYR A 352 8.50 27.22 5.13
CA TYR A 352 8.42 25.78 5.09
C TYR A 352 7.35 25.30 6.06
N CYS A 353 6.57 24.32 5.64
CA CYS A 353 5.60 23.66 6.50
C CYS A 353 5.83 22.14 6.45
N LEU A 354 6.22 21.55 7.56
CA LEU A 354 6.31 20.10 7.74
C LEU A 354 5.01 19.61 8.39
N LEU A 355 4.30 18.75 7.66
CA LEU A 355 3.19 17.98 8.18
C LEU A 355 3.70 16.62 8.65
N ILE A 356 3.33 16.23 9.88
CA ILE A 356 3.55 14.88 10.37
C ILE A 356 2.19 14.20 10.46
N HIS A 357 2.06 13.04 9.83
CA HIS A 357 0.82 12.27 9.78
C HIS A 357 1.07 10.82 10.16
N ASP A 358 0.10 10.22 10.86
CA ASP A 358 0.16 8.81 11.22
C ASP A 358 -0.17 7.96 9.96
N ARG A 359 0.56 6.86 9.75
CA ARG A 359 0.34 5.89 8.67
C ARG A 359 0.35 4.47 9.22
N ILE A 360 -0.44 3.57 8.62
CA ILE A 360 -0.37 2.13 8.89
C ILE A 360 -0.20 1.38 7.57
N VAL A 361 0.88 0.60 7.50
CA VAL A 361 1.10 -0.36 6.43
C VAL A 361 0.82 -1.77 6.95
N GLU A 362 0.01 -2.53 6.24
CA GLU A 362 -0.15 -3.97 6.47
C GLU A 362 0.72 -4.71 5.47
N TYR A 363 1.61 -5.54 6.00
CA TYR A 363 2.53 -6.35 5.21
C TYR A 363 2.23 -7.82 5.46
N VAL A 364 2.04 -8.60 4.40
CA VAL A 364 1.86 -10.06 4.50
C VAL A 364 3.18 -10.73 4.13
N PRO A 365 3.95 -11.28 5.10
CA PRO A 365 5.27 -11.85 4.82
C PRO A 365 5.24 -12.99 3.80
N PHE A 366 4.18 -13.79 3.77
CA PHE A 366 4.06 -14.94 2.87
C PHE A 366 3.90 -14.52 1.41
N THR A 367 2.85 -13.75 1.10
CA THR A 367 2.53 -13.31 -0.27
C THR A 367 3.35 -12.10 -0.71
N ARG A 368 4.04 -11.44 0.23
CA ARG A 368 4.77 -10.17 0.06
C ARG A 368 3.89 -8.98 -0.34
N GLU A 369 2.59 -9.10 -0.17
CA GLU A 369 1.65 -8.02 -0.43
C GLU A 369 1.73 -6.93 0.64
N ILE A 370 1.49 -5.69 0.21
CA ILE A 370 1.56 -4.50 1.04
C ILE A 370 0.31 -3.67 0.80
N PHE A 371 -0.35 -3.29 1.89
CA PHE A 371 -1.55 -2.48 1.87
C PHE A 371 -1.36 -1.24 2.74
N THR A 372 -1.73 -0.07 2.22
CA THR A 372 -1.68 1.20 2.97
C THR A 372 -3.07 1.57 3.48
N TYR A 373 -3.17 1.93 4.75
CA TYR A 373 -4.39 2.39 5.38
C TYR A 373 -4.20 3.74 6.04
N ASP A 374 -5.28 4.51 6.09
CA ASP A 374 -5.40 5.59 7.07
C ASP A 374 -5.60 4.97 8.48
N PRO A 375 -4.75 5.32 9.47
CA PRO A 375 -4.82 4.78 10.83
C PRO A 375 -6.16 4.99 11.52
N GLU A 376 -6.83 6.13 11.30
CA GLU A 376 -8.10 6.43 11.97
C GLU A 376 -9.20 5.53 11.45
N THR A 377 -9.34 5.40 10.12
CA THR A 377 -10.32 4.48 9.54
C THR A 377 -10.02 3.01 9.83
N LYS A 378 -8.75 2.59 9.96
CA LYS A 378 -8.38 1.23 10.40
C LYS A 378 -8.69 1.02 11.89
N ARG A 379 -8.35 1.96 12.79
CA ARG A 379 -8.70 1.90 14.23
C ARG A 379 -10.21 1.85 14.43
N GLN A 380 -10.98 2.69 13.73
CA GLN A 380 -12.45 2.66 13.73
C GLN A 380 -13.04 1.33 13.22
N SER A 381 -12.33 0.62 12.33
CA SER A 381 -12.72 -0.72 11.85
C SER A 381 -12.30 -1.88 12.77
N MET A 382 -11.36 -1.66 13.70
CA MET A 382 -10.85 -2.66 14.64
C MET A 382 -11.53 -2.63 16.02
N HIS A 383 -12.48 -1.72 16.27
CA HIS A 383 -13.24 -1.71 17.51
C HIS A 383 -14.36 -2.76 17.51
N TRP A 384 -14.42 -3.56 18.56
CA TRP A 384 -15.60 -4.36 18.89
C TRP A 384 -16.77 -3.42 19.21
N LYS A 385 -17.88 -3.55 18.48
CA LYS A 385 -19.13 -2.84 18.79
C LYS A 385 -20.24 -3.81 19.16
N THR A 386 -21.22 -3.31 19.89
CA THR A 386 -22.44 -4.02 20.22
C THR A 386 -23.37 -4.12 18.98
N PRO A 387 -24.28 -5.13 18.93
CA PRO A 387 -25.17 -5.39 17.80
C PRO A 387 -26.11 -4.23 17.42
N THR A 388 -26.32 -3.27 18.32
CA THR A 388 -27.21 -2.10 18.12
C THR A 388 -26.51 -0.90 17.51
N SER A 389 -25.20 -0.98 17.27
CA SER A 389 -24.43 0.15 16.73
C SER A 389 -24.62 0.33 15.21
N PRO A 390 -24.51 1.58 14.68
CA PRO A 390 -24.61 1.85 13.26
C PRO A 390 -23.61 1.05 12.42
N ARG A 391 -24.02 0.69 11.20
CA ARG A 391 -23.25 -0.17 10.28
C ARG A 391 -21.87 0.44 9.97
N MET A 392 -20.84 -0.41 10.05
CA MET A 392 -19.42 -0.04 9.90
C MET A 392 -19.15 0.71 8.59
N LYS A 393 -18.48 1.87 8.68
CA LYS A 393 -17.82 2.48 7.52
C LYS A 393 -16.54 1.68 7.25
N LYS A 394 -16.44 1.04 6.08
CA LYS A 394 -15.23 0.32 5.68
C LYS A 394 -14.06 1.30 5.61
N ALA A 395 -12.90 0.88 6.10
CA ALA A 395 -11.69 1.69 6.00
C ALA A 395 -11.40 2.01 4.52
N ARG A 396 -10.95 3.23 4.24
CA ARG A 396 -10.66 3.65 2.88
C ARG A 396 -9.31 3.03 2.49
N ILE A 397 -9.35 2.14 1.51
CA ILE A 397 -8.18 1.37 1.07
C ILE A 397 -7.58 2.06 -0.15
N SER A 398 -6.31 2.43 -0.06
CA SER A 398 -5.46 2.71 -1.22
C SER A 398 -4.74 1.40 -1.58
N LYS A 399 -5.17 0.74 -2.67
CA LYS A 399 -4.42 -0.38 -3.23
C LYS A 399 -3.23 0.17 -4.02
N SER A 400 -2.14 -0.59 -4.12
CA SER A 400 -0.99 -0.25 -4.96
C SER A 400 -1.46 0.19 -6.37
N LYS A 401 -0.77 1.17 -6.97
CA LYS A 401 -1.05 1.62 -8.36
C LYS A 401 -0.83 0.51 -9.40
N PHE A 402 -0.30 -0.64 -8.99
CA PHE A 402 -0.07 -1.80 -9.84
C PHE A 402 -1.17 -2.84 -9.58
N LYS A 403 -2.30 -2.68 -10.28
CA LYS A 403 -3.33 -3.72 -10.32
C LYS A 403 -3.02 -4.64 -11.51
N ALA A 404 -2.26 -5.70 -11.27
CA ALA A 404 -2.16 -6.78 -12.24
C ALA A 404 -3.49 -7.55 -12.23
N MET A 405 -4.13 -7.68 -13.38
CA MET A 405 -5.34 -8.50 -13.52
C MET A 405 -5.02 -9.70 -14.37
N LEU A 406 -5.40 -10.87 -13.87
CA LEU A 406 -5.14 -12.15 -14.49
C LEU A 406 -6.48 -12.80 -14.82
N ILE A 407 -6.66 -13.20 -16.08
CA ILE A 407 -7.79 -14.01 -16.50
C ILE A 407 -7.30 -15.46 -16.51
N VAL A 408 -7.85 -16.29 -15.61
CA VAL A 408 -7.50 -17.70 -15.49
C VAL A 408 -8.73 -18.55 -15.81
N PHE A 409 -8.57 -19.50 -16.72
CA PHE A 409 -9.53 -20.60 -16.91
C PHE A 409 -8.91 -21.86 -16.33
N PHE A 410 -9.66 -22.59 -15.52
CA PHE A 410 -9.18 -23.80 -14.85
C PHE A 410 -10.35 -24.75 -14.61
N ASP A 411 -10.01 -26.01 -14.43
CA ASP A 411 -10.92 -27.07 -14.00
C ASP A 411 -10.31 -27.85 -12.82
N ILE A 412 -10.85 -29.03 -12.54
CA ILE A 412 -10.43 -29.85 -11.41
C ILE A 412 -9.15 -30.67 -11.67
N LYS A 413 -8.65 -30.72 -12.91
CA LYS A 413 -7.35 -31.27 -13.30
C LYS A 413 -6.26 -30.17 -13.31
N GLY A 414 -6.61 -28.90 -13.47
CA GLY A 414 -5.68 -27.79 -13.30
C GLY A 414 -6.01 -26.53 -14.09
N ILE A 415 -5.00 -25.70 -14.28
CA ILE A 415 -5.13 -24.44 -15.02
C ILE A 415 -5.13 -24.74 -16.52
N ILE A 416 -6.24 -24.41 -17.18
CA ILE A 416 -6.42 -24.55 -18.62
C ILE A 416 -5.73 -23.37 -19.34
N PHE A 417 -5.80 -22.15 -18.78
CA PHE A 417 -5.24 -20.96 -19.42
C PHE A 417 -5.06 -19.78 -18.48
N VAL A 418 -4.09 -18.92 -18.80
CA VAL A 418 -3.73 -17.71 -18.05
C VAL A 418 -3.41 -16.58 -19.03
N GLU A 419 -4.12 -15.45 -18.93
CA GLU A 419 -3.82 -14.21 -19.67
C GLU A 419 -3.64 -13.03 -18.71
N TRP A 420 -2.50 -12.35 -18.84
CA TRP A 420 -2.23 -11.12 -18.12
C TRP A 420 -2.86 -9.93 -18.84
N VAL A 421 -3.72 -9.20 -18.14
CA VAL A 421 -4.30 -7.94 -18.62
C VAL A 421 -3.24 -6.82 -18.50
N PRO A 422 -2.96 -6.07 -19.57
CA PRO A 422 -2.00 -4.96 -19.53
C PRO A 422 -2.31 -3.92 -18.44
N SER A 423 -1.25 -3.36 -17.85
CA SER A 423 -1.36 -2.39 -16.75
C SER A 423 -2.17 -1.16 -17.15
N GLY A 424 -3.13 -0.76 -16.30
CA GLY A 424 -4.02 0.38 -16.54
C GLY A 424 -5.29 0.06 -17.36
N GLN A 425 -5.44 -1.17 -17.86
CA GLN A 425 -6.61 -1.60 -18.61
C GLN A 425 -7.65 -2.29 -17.71
N ASN A 426 -8.93 -1.98 -17.90
CA ASN A 426 -10.03 -2.67 -17.20
C ASN A 426 -10.62 -3.78 -18.07
N VAL A 427 -10.97 -4.93 -17.46
CA VAL A 427 -11.72 -6.00 -18.13
C VAL A 427 -13.19 -5.57 -18.24
N ASN A 428 -13.51 -4.87 -19.32
CA ASN A 428 -14.90 -4.53 -19.67
C ASN A 428 -15.50 -5.62 -20.57
N GLN A 429 -16.80 -5.54 -20.85
CA GLN A 429 -17.48 -6.53 -21.69
C GLN A 429 -16.81 -6.71 -23.06
N TYR A 430 -16.29 -5.63 -23.66
CA TYR A 430 -15.59 -5.69 -24.93
C TYR A 430 -14.23 -6.37 -24.81
N TYR A 431 -13.43 -6.05 -23.81
CA TYR A 431 -12.13 -6.68 -23.56
C TYR A 431 -12.27 -8.15 -23.19
N TYR A 432 -13.25 -8.50 -22.35
CA TYR A 432 -13.53 -9.89 -22.01
C TYR A 432 -14.04 -10.66 -23.24
N LYS A 433 -14.94 -10.04 -24.02
CA LYS A 433 -15.39 -10.61 -25.29
C LYS A 433 -14.23 -10.81 -26.24
N GLU A 434 -13.34 -9.83 -26.43
CA GLU A 434 -12.15 -9.94 -27.28
C GLU A 434 -11.12 -10.94 -26.75
N ALA A 435 -10.91 -11.05 -25.44
CA ALA A 435 -10.03 -12.07 -24.85
C ALA A 435 -10.60 -13.49 -25.08
N VAL A 436 -11.92 -13.65 -24.97
CA VAL A 436 -12.64 -14.88 -25.32
C VAL A 436 -12.68 -15.08 -26.85
N TYR A 437 -12.83 -14.02 -27.65
CA TYR A 437 -13.00 -14.07 -29.12
C TYR A 437 -11.68 -14.31 -29.84
N ARG A 438 -10.57 -13.68 -29.42
CA ARG A 438 -9.20 -14.03 -29.82
C ARG A 438 -8.91 -15.51 -29.59
N LYS A 439 -9.58 -16.12 -28.59
CA LYS A 439 -9.43 -17.53 -28.25
C LYS A 439 -10.47 -18.43 -28.93
N VAL A 440 -11.67 -17.95 -29.23
CA VAL A 440 -12.71 -18.69 -29.99
C VAL A 440 -12.39 -18.72 -31.48
N VAL A 441 -11.73 -17.68 -32.02
CA VAL A 441 -11.37 -17.59 -33.45
C VAL A 441 -10.11 -18.39 -33.80
N ASP A 442 -9.17 -18.59 -32.86
CA ASP A 442 -8.01 -19.50 -33.03
C ASP A 442 -8.36 -20.99 -32.78
N VAL A 443 -9.59 -21.29 -32.32
CA VAL A 443 -10.01 -22.64 -31.85
C VAL A 443 -11.37 -23.09 -32.42
N ASP A 444 -12.01 -22.27 -33.28
CA ASP A 444 -13.36 -22.44 -33.86
C ASP A 444 -14.41 -23.18 -32.99
N LEU A 445 -14.46 -22.88 -31.69
CA LEU A 445 -15.52 -23.37 -30.80
C LEU A 445 -16.59 -22.29 -30.65
N ARG A 446 -17.45 -22.15 -31.66
CA ARG A 446 -18.60 -21.22 -31.59
C ARG A 446 -19.65 -21.54 -30.52
N ASN A 447 -19.60 -22.67 -29.81
CA ASN A 447 -20.81 -23.27 -29.25
C ASN A 447 -20.76 -23.90 -27.84
N ASP A 448 -19.96 -23.39 -26.89
CA ASP A 448 -20.04 -23.88 -25.49
C ASP A 448 -21.43 -23.70 -24.84
N TYR A 449 -22.22 -22.73 -25.29
CA TYR A 449 -23.58 -22.49 -24.79
C TYR A 449 -24.68 -23.25 -25.54
N VAL A 450 -24.33 -23.96 -26.61
CA VAL A 450 -25.29 -24.22 -27.68
C VAL A 450 -25.43 -25.72 -27.96
N SER A 451 -24.43 -26.54 -27.65
CA SER A 451 -24.57 -28.00 -27.63
C SER A 451 -25.62 -28.50 -26.62
N SER A 452 -25.89 -27.76 -25.54
CA SER A 452 -26.93 -28.11 -24.58
C SER A 452 -28.35 -28.08 -25.18
N GLU A 453 -28.56 -27.42 -26.32
CA GLU A 453 -29.87 -27.26 -26.95
C GLU A 453 -30.02 -28.14 -28.20
N VAL A 454 -29.27 -29.23 -28.31
CA VAL A 454 -29.36 -30.24 -29.38
C VAL A 454 -29.84 -31.56 -28.79
N PRO A 455 -30.66 -32.37 -29.50
CA PRO A 455 -30.97 -33.72 -29.06
C PRO A 455 -29.70 -34.50 -28.73
N ILE A 456 -29.68 -35.22 -27.61
CA ILE A 456 -28.51 -35.97 -27.16
C ILE A 456 -28.01 -36.93 -28.26
N GLU A 457 -28.95 -37.53 -29.01
CA GLU A 457 -28.70 -38.45 -30.13
C GLU A 457 -28.01 -37.79 -31.35
N GLN A 458 -27.89 -36.46 -31.37
CA GLN A 458 -27.34 -35.69 -32.49
C GLN A 458 -26.07 -34.89 -32.08
N LEU A 459 -25.63 -35.05 -30.83
CA LEU A 459 -24.43 -34.38 -30.32
C LEU A 459 -23.15 -34.89 -31.00
N ASP A 460 -23.07 -36.18 -31.28
CA ASP A 460 -21.90 -36.81 -31.91
C ASP A 460 -21.74 -36.36 -33.36
N ASP A 461 -22.84 -36.31 -34.12
CA ASP A 461 -22.87 -35.81 -35.49
C ASP A 461 -22.45 -34.33 -35.57
N LEU A 462 -22.89 -33.52 -34.59
CA LEU A 462 -22.47 -32.12 -34.48
C LEU A 462 -20.98 -32.01 -34.16
N TRP A 463 -20.47 -32.86 -33.27
CA TRP A 463 -19.07 -32.85 -32.86
C TRP A 463 -18.12 -33.24 -34.00
N LEU A 464 -18.51 -34.20 -34.84
CA LEU A 464 -17.78 -34.56 -36.05
C LEU A 464 -17.62 -33.38 -37.01
N ILE A 465 -18.64 -32.52 -37.13
CA ILE A 465 -18.56 -31.32 -37.96
C ILE A 465 -17.59 -30.31 -37.33
N ILE A 466 -17.67 -30.08 -36.02
CA ILE A 466 -16.75 -29.20 -35.28
C ILE A 466 -15.30 -29.68 -35.43
N GLU A 467 -15.06 -30.99 -35.32
CA GLU A 467 -13.74 -31.57 -35.51
C GLU A 467 -13.24 -31.40 -36.95
N SER A 468 -14.13 -31.46 -37.95
CA SER A 468 -13.76 -31.27 -39.35
C SER A 468 -13.45 -29.81 -39.73
N GLU A 469 -13.99 -28.85 -38.98
CA GLU A 469 -13.78 -27.41 -39.18
C GLU A 469 -12.61 -26.86 -38.33
N LYS A 470 -11.94 -27.72 -37.53
CA LYS A 470 -10.83 -27.30 -36.67
C LYS A 470 -9.61 -26.83 -37.49
N PRO A 471 -8.92 -25.76 -37.07
CA PRO A 471 -7.70 -25.31 -37.73
C PRO A 471 -6.56 -26.33 -37.59
N GLU A 472 -5.83 -26.62 -38.67
CA GLU A 472 -4.71 -27.57 -38.67
C GLU A 472 -3.50 -27.05 -37.85
N ASN A 473 -2.84 -27.96 -37.10
CA ASN A 473 -1.58 -27.74 -36.36
C ASN A 473 -1.62 -26.77 -35.15
N ASN A 474 -2.57 -26.96 -34.22
CA ASN A 474 -2.50 -26.30 -32.91
C ASN A 474 -2.63 -27.33 -31.76
N GLU A 475 -1.50 -27.67 -31.15
CA GLU A 475 -1.39 -28.64 -30.04
C GLU A 475 -2.31 -28.28 -28.85
N LYS A 476 -2.55 -26.98 -28.62
CA LYS A 476 -3.45 -26.51 -27.55
C LYS A 476 -4.93 -26.67 -27.88
N VAL A 477 -5.30 -26.62 -29.17
CA VAL A 477 -6.67 -26.90 -29.63
C VAL A 477 -6.96 -28.37 -29.42
N GLU A 478 -6.01 -29.23 -29.77
CA GLU A 478 -6.14 -30.68 -29.61
C GLU A 478 -6.23 -31.10 -28.13
N GLU A 479 -5.42 -30.51 -27.25
CA GLU A 479 -5.51 -30.72 -25.81
C GLU A 479 -6.88 -30.31 -25.22
N LEU A 480 -7.44 -29.19 -25.70
CA LEU A 480 -8.76 -28.72 -25.27
C LEU A 480 -9.91 -29.59 -25.79
N LEU A 481 -9.86 -30.01 -27.06
CA LEU A 481 -10.89 -30.87 -27.65
C LEU A 481 -10.90 -32.24 -26.96
N ASN A 482 -9.73 -32.81 -26.68
CA ASN A 482 -9.61 -34.05 -25.92
C ASN A 482 -10.18 -33.90 -24.50
N TYR A 483 -9.90 -32.79 -23.82
CA TYR A 483 -10.51 -32.50 -22.52
C TYR A 483 -12.05 -32.43 -22.61
N TYR A 484 -12.60 -31.77 -23.63
CA TYR A 484 -14.04 -31.64 -23.81
C TYR A 484 -14.70 -33.01 -24.06
N ILE A 485 -14.08 -33.85 -24.90
CA ILE A 485 -14.53 -35.21 -25.18
C ILE A 485 -14.56 -36.03 -23.89
N GLU A 486 -13.44 -36.13 -23.17
CA GLU A 486 -13.36 -36.90 -21.92
C GLU A 486 -14.35 -36.43 -20.84
N THR A 487 -14.60 -35.12 -20.78
CA THR A 487 -15.36 -34.53 -19.68
C THR A 487 -16.86 -34.54 -19.95
N TRP A 488 -17.29 -34.30 -21.19
CA TRP A 488 -18.68 -33.99 -21.52
C TRP A 488 -19.28 -34.88 -22.62
N LEU A 489 -18.49 -35.38 -23.57
CA LEU A 489 -19.02 -36.07 -24.76
C LEU A 489 -18.75 -37.57 -24.81
N ASP A 490 -17.77 -38.17 -24.14
CA ASP A 490 -17.50 -39.62 -24.26
C ASP A 490 -18.78 -40.48 -24.04
N ASP A 491 -19.04 -41.43 -24.94
CA ASP A 491 -20.22 -42.32 -24.88
C ASP A 491 -20.08 -43.44 -23.85
N LEU A 492 -18.84 -43.83 -23.52
CA LEU A 492 -18.58 -44.97 -22.63
C LEU A 492 -18.50 -44.53 -21.16
N THR A 493 -17.80 -43.43 -20.85
CA THR A 493 -17.61 -42.94 -19.47
C THR A 493 -17.42 -41.42 -19.38
N PRO A 494 -18.40 -40.59 -19.79
CA PRO A 494 -18.25 -39.15 -19.65
C PRO A 494 -18.22 -38.79 -18.17
N ARG A 495 -17.32 -37.88 -17.78
CA ARG A 495 -17.21 -37.45 -16.39
C ARG A 495 -18.52 -36.80 -15.89
N PHE A 496 -19.19 -36.07 -16.76
CA PHE A 496 -20.53 -35.54 -16.53
C PHE A 496 -21.48 -36.05 -17.60
N SER A 497 -22.48 -36.82 -17.17
CA SER A 497 -23.51 -37.38 -18.05
C SER A 497 -24.17 -36.29 -18.92
N ARG A 498 -24.35 -36.59 -20.21
CA ARG A 498 -25.04 -35.73 -21.20
C ARG A 498 -26.39 -35.23 -20.69
N TYR A 499 -27.10 -36.03 -19.88
CA TYR A 499 -28.39 -35.68 -19.30
C TYR A 499 -28.35 -34.58 -18.22
N ILE A 500 -27.20 -34.30 -17.61
CA ILE A 500 -27.08 -33.32 -16.50
C ILE A 500 -27.00 -31.89 -17.03
N TRP A 501 -26.43 -31.70 -18.23
CA TRP A 501 -26.16 -30.39 -18.81
C TRP A 501 -26.94 -30.14 -20.11
N ASN A 502 -27.52 -31.16 -20.73
CA ASN A 502 -28.36 -30.98 -21.90
C ASN A 502 -29.74 -30.43 -21.51
N HIS A 503 -30.13 -29.33 -22.16
CA HIS A 503 -31.37 -28.59 -22.00
C HIS A 503 -32.33 -28.75 -23.19
N TRP A 504 -32.10 -29.72 -24.09
CA TRP A 504 -33.02 -29.99 -25.21
C TRP A 504 -34.44 -30.28 -24.73
N THR A 505 -34.56 -31.24 -23.80
CA THR A 505 -35.83 -31.65 -23.19
C THR A 505 -36.14 -30.94 -21.88
N ASN A 506 -35.13 -30.31 -21.26
CA ASN A 506 -35.28 -29.67 -19.96
C ASN A 506 -35.69 -28.20 -20.10
N THR A 507 -36.91 -27.87 -19.65
CA THR A 507 -37.45 -26.50 -19.63
C THR A 507 -37.28 -25.80 -18.28
N ASP A 508 -36.55 -26.42 -17.35
CA ASP A 508 -36.20 -25.81 -16.07
C ASP A 508 -35.15 -24.70 -16.23
N ARG A 509 -34.78 -24.05 -15.11
CA ARG A 509 -33.92 -22.88 -15.12
C ARG A 509 -32.52 -23.20 -15.67
N ARG A 510 -32.12 -22.52 -16.74
CA ARG A 510 -30.82 -22.67 -17.43
C ARG A 510 -29.59 -22.09 -16.71
N THR A 511 -29.74 -21.44 -15.55
CA THR A 511 -28.63 -20.75 -14.87
C THR A 511 -28.58 -21.12 -13.40
N THR A 512 -27.38 -21.30 -12.86
CA THR A 512 -27.10 -21.48 -11.42
C THR A 512 -27.35 -20.23 -10.56
N ASN A 513 -27.80 -19.12 -11.15
CA ASN A 513 -28.01 -17.84 -10.45
C ASN A 513 -28.94 -17.94 -9.24
N ASP A 514 -29.89 -18.87 -9.24
CA ASP A 514 -30.78 -19.11 -8.12
C ASP A 514 -30.12 -19.93 -7.01
N LEU A 515 -29.30 -20.94 -7.35
CA LEU A 515 -28.39 -21.60 -6.41
C LEU A 515 -27.40 -20.60 -5.81
N GLU A 516 -26.75 -19.78 -6.62
CA GLU A 516 -25.85 -18.72 -6.17
C GLU A 516 -26.57 -17.68 -5.31
N GLY A 517 -27.80 -17.31 -5.68
CA GLY A 517 -28.65 -16.43 -4.91
C GLY A 517 -29.04 -17.02 -3.56
N TRP A 518 -29.33 -18.33 -3.52
CA TRP A 518 -29.62 -19.08 -2.30
C TRP A 518 -28.37 -19.19 -1.41
N HIS A 519 -27.21 -19.55 -1.98
CA HIS A 519 -25.92 -19.59 -1.28
C HIS A 519 -25.55 -18.21 -0.73
N TYR A 520 -25.75 -17.14 -1.49
CA TYR A 520 -25.52 -15.78 -1.03
C TYR A 520 -26.44 -15.39 0.13
N ALA A 521 -27.72 -15.75 0.07
CA ALA A 521 -28.66 -15.52 1.15
C ALA A 521 -28.29 -16.29 2.42
N LEU A 522 -27.89 -17.56 2.27
CA LEU A 522 -27.42 -18.41 3.36
C LEU A 522 -26.15 -17.85 4.01
N ASN A 523 -25.15 -17.47 3.21
CA ASN A 523 -23.91 -16.85 3.69
C ASN A 523 -24.17 -15.52 4.40
N LYS A 524 -25.10 -14.72 3.88
CA LYS A 524 -25.53 -13.47 4.53
C LYS A 524 -26.25 -13.73 5.85
N ALA A 525 -27.05 -14.79 5.95
CA ALA A 525 -27.71 -15.20 7.19
C ALA A 525 -26.72 -15.73 8.23
N ALA A 526 -25.66 -16.42 7.79
CA ALA A 526 -24.57 -16.88 8.64
C ALA A 526 -23.70 -15.73 9.17
N GLY A 527 -23.46 -14.69 8.36
CA GLY A 527 -22.76 -13.48 8.77
C GLY A 527 -21.27 -13.65 9.12
N ARG A 528 -20.74 -14.89 9.01
CA ARG A 528 -19.34 -15.26 9.24
C ARG A 528 -18.96 -16.48 8.39
N ASN A 529 -17.67 -16.61 8.05
CA ASN A 529 -17.18 -17.65 7.14
C ASN A 529 -17.19 -19.07 7.74
N HIS A 530 -17.22 -19.19 9.08
CA HIS A 530 -17.25 -20.47 9.79
C HIS A 530 -18.23 -20.41 10.98
N PRO A 531 -19.54 -20.57 10.75
CA PRO A 531 -20.49 -20.72 11.84
C PRO A 531 -20.24 -22.01 12.61
N SER A 532 -20.45 -21.99 13.93
CA SER A 532 -20.49 -23.24 14.70
C SER A 532 -21.60 -24.16 14.16
N ILE A 533 -21.45 -25.48 14.33
CA ILE A 533 -22.47 -26.46 13.90
C ILE A 533 -23.87 -26.12 14.44
N PHE A 534 -23.97 -25.64 15.68
CA PHE A 534 -25.24 -25.27 16.31
C PHE A 534 -25.88 -24.03 15.67
N GLU A 535 -25.09 -22.99 15.42
CA GLU A 535 -25.59 -21.82 14.69
C GLU A 535 -25.99 -22.15 13.25
N PHE A 536 -25.22 -23.01 12.59
CA PHE A 536 -25.53 -23.48 11.25
C PHE A 536 -26.87 -24.24 11.22
N MET A 537 -27.11 -25.13 12.19
CA MET A 537 -28.39 -25.81 12.35
C MET A 537 -29.56 -24.84 12.56
N VAL A 538 -29.39 -23.79 13.36
CA VAL A 538 -30.43 -22.78 13.59
C VAL A 538 -30.77 -22.02 12.30
N ILE A 539 -29.76 -21.72 11.46
CA ILE A 539 -29.97 -21.07 10.16
C ILE A 539 -30.71 -22.00 9.21
N LEU A 540 -30.31 -23.27 9.13
CA LEU A 540 -30.99 -24.27 8.30
C LEU A 540 -32.43 -24.49 8.73
N GLN A 541 -32.72 -24.55 10.03
CA GLN A 541 -34.08 -24.65 10.54
C GLN A 541 -34.93 -23.45 10.10
N LYS A 542 -34.39 -22.23 10.15
CA LYS A 542 -35.10 -21.03 9.69
C LYS A 542 -35.37 -21.04 8.19
N GLU A 543 -34.42 -21.48 7.37
CA GLU A 543 -34.62 -21.60 5.92
C GLU A 543 -35.64 -22.70 5.60
N TYR A 544 -35.59 -23.83 6.31
CA TYR A 544 -36.60 -24.89 6.19
C TYR A 544 -38.01 -24.36 6.51
N THR A 545 -38.19 -23.62 7.61
CA THR A 545 -39.50 -23.04 7.97
C THR A 545 -40.01 -22.08 6.89
N LYS A 546 -39.15 -21.24 6.32
CA LYS A 546 -39.55 -20.33 5.23
C LYS A 546 -40.02 -21.09 3.99
N ILE A 547 -39.32 -22.16 3.61
CA ILE A 547 -39.70 -22.99 2.47
C ILE A 547 -41.04 -23.68 2.75
N GLU A 548 -41.23 -24.17 3.98
CA GLU A 548 -42.49 -24.82 4.38
C GLU A 548 -43.68 -23.83 4.38
N ASP A 549 -43.44 -22.61 4.83
CA ASP A 549 -44.42 -21.51 4.76
C ASP A 549 -44.75 -21.13 3.32
N ASP A 550 -43.74 -21.01 2.46
CA ASP A 550 -43.92 -20.76 1.03
C ASP A 550 -44.73 -21.90 0.37
N MET A 551 -44.44 -23.17 0.69
CA MET A 551 -45.22 -24.32 0.21
C MET A 551 -46.67 -24.29 0.68
N LYS A 552 -46.93 -23.96 1.95
CA LYS A 552 -48.30 -23.81 2.50
C LYS A 552 -49.04 -22.64 1.83
N LEU A 553 -48.34 -21.55 1.52
CA LEU A 553 -48.92 -20.41 0.80
C LEU A 553 -49.26 -20.77 -0.66
N LEU A 554 -48.44 -21.60 -1.31
CA LEU A 554 -48.70 -22.12 -2.66
C LEU A 554 -49.90 -23.07 -2.68
N GLN A 555 -50.00 -23.99 -1.71
CA GLN A 555 -51.17 -24.86 -1.55
C GLN A 555 -52.47 -24.08 -1.31
N ARG A 556 -52.37 -22.89 -0.69
CA ARG A 556 -53.48 -21.95 -0.51
C ARG A 556 -53.74 -21.03 -1.71
N GLY A 557 -53.11 -21.28 -2.86
CA GLY A 557 -53.35 -20.58 -4.11
C GLY A 557 -52.71 -19.20 -4.23
N LYS A 558 -51.77 -18.81 -3.35
CA LYS A 558 -50.98 -17.59 -3.59
C LYS A 558 -50.03 -17.78 -4.78
N LYS A 559 -49.91 -16.75 -5.62
CA LYS A 559 -49.01 -16.75 -6.79
C LYS A 559 -47.53 -16.76 -6.36
N VAL A 560 -46.73 -17.64 -6.97
CA VAL A 560 -45.26 -17.70 -6.88
C VAL A 560 -44.64 -16.35 -7.25
N LYS A 561 -43.43 -16.05 -6.73
CA LYS A 561 -42.59 -14.94 -7.23
C LYS A 561 -42.54 -14.96 -8.76
N ARG A 562 -42.95 -13.85 -9.37
CA ARG A 562 -43.10 -13.70 -10.81
C ARG A 562 -41.72 -13.77 -11.48
N ILE A 563 -41.48 -14.79 -12.30
CA ILE A 563 -40.36 -14.78 -13.25
C ILE A 563 -40.58 -13.56 -14.16
N TYR A 564 -39.54 -12.75 -14.39
CA TYR A 564 -39.67 -11.58 -15.24
C TYR A 564 -40.17 -11.99 -16.63
N ASN A 565 -41.20 -11.30 -17.13
CA ASN A 565 -41.86 -11.64 -18.40
C ASN A 565 -40.89 -11.81 -19.57
N LYS A 566 -39.74 -11.11 -19.57
CA LYS A 566 -38.71 -11.26 -20.60
C LYS A 566 -38.12 -12.69 -20.69
N TYR A 567 -37.93 -13.37 -19.57
CA TYR A 567 -37.39 -14.72 -19.56
C TYR A 567 -38.46 -15.73 -19.97
N VAL A 568 -39.71 -15.51 -19.56
CA VAL A 568 -40.86 -16.32 -19.99
C VAL A 568 -41.06 -16.21 -21.51
N LYS A 569 -40.97 -15.00 -22.07
CA LYS A 569 -41.07 -14.77 -23.52
C LYS A 569 -39.91 -15.40 -24.29
N LEU A 570 -38.69 -15.31 -23.78
CA LEU A 570 -37.53 -15.97 -24.38
C LEU A 570 -37.72 -17.49 -24.41
N GLU A 571 -38.18 -18.09 -23.30
CA GLU A 571 -38.47 -19.51 -23.20
C GLU A 571 -39.48 -19.95 -24.26
N GLN A 572 -40.59 -19.22 -24.35
CA GLN A 572 -41.64 -19.49 -25.33
C GLN A 572 -41.09 -19.41 -26.76
N ARG A 573 -40.24 -18.42 -27.07
CA ARG A 573 -39.61 -18.29 -28.40
C ARG A 573 -38.69 -19.47 -28.71
N ILE A 574 -37.90 -19.93 -27.74
CA ILE A 574 -37.01 -21.09 -27.88
C ILE A 574 -37.84 -22.36 -28.08
N CYS A 575 -38.84 -22.63 -27.24
CA CYS A 575 -39.72 -23.80 -27.37
C CYS A 575 -40.47 -23.81 -28.71
N SER A 576 -41.06 -22.69 -29.13
CA SER A 576 -41.73 -22.60 -30.43
C SER A 576 -40.75 -22.72 -31.62
N PHE A 577 -39.47 -22.38 -31.44
CA PHE A 577 -38.45 -22.63 -32.47
C PHE A 577 -38.05 -24.11 -32.52
N LYS A 578 -37.84 -24.76 -31.35
CA LYS A 578 -37.63 -26.21 -31.24
C LYS A 578 -38.76 -27.00 -31.87
N GLU A 579 -40.01 -26.68 -31.51
CA GLU A 579 -41.20 -27.33 -32.06
C GLU A 579 -41.26 -27.21 -33.58
N ARG A 580 -40.98 -26.03 -34.16
CA ARG A 580 -40.95 -25.83 -35.61
C ARG A 580 -39.88 -26.68 -36.30
N VAL A 581 -38.69 -26.75 -35.73
CA VAL A 581 -37.58 -27.55 -36.27
C VAL A 581 -37.86 -29.05 -36.17
N THR A 582 -38.64 -29.47 -35.17
CA THR A 582 -38.99 -30.88 -34.94
C THR A 582 -40.22 -31.34 -35.74
N SER A 583 -41.16 -30.44 -36.05
CA SER A 583 -42.45 -30.78 -36.69
C SER A 583 -42.44 -30.72 -38.22
N ASP A 584 -41.50 -29.99 -38.82
CA ASP A 584 -41.29 -29.94 -40.26
C ASP A 584 -39.78 -29.89 -40.49
N PRO A 585 -39.07 -31.02 -40.66
CA PRO A 585 -37.60 -31.02 -40.65
C PRO A 585 -37.12 -30.31 -41.91
N PRO A 586 -36.67 -29.04 -41.83
CA PRO A 586 -36.00 -28.45 -42.96
C PRO A 586 -34.62 -29.12 -42.99
N GLN A 587 -33.95 -29.11 -44.12
CA GLN A 587 -32.52 -29.46 -44.23
C GLN A 587 -31.62 -28.44 -43.48
N MET A 588 -32.03 -27.97 -42.30
CA MET A 588 -31.32 -27.02 -41.48
C MET A 588 -30.22 -27.78 -40.75
N LYS A 589 -28.96 -27.44 -41.03
CA LYS A 589 -27.84 -28.04 -40.33
C LYS A 589 -27.93 -27.64 -38.86
N TRP A 590 -27.51 -28.54 -37.96
CA TRP A 590 -27.51 -28.24 -36.52
C TRP A 590 -26.77 -26.93 -36.22
N ILE A 591 -25.66 -26.64 -36.90
CA ILE A 591 -24.93 -25.38 -36.77
C ILE A 591 -25.81 -24.15 -37.06
N ASP A 592 -26.63 -24.18 -38.10
CA ASP A 592 -27.55 -23.07 -38.43
C ASP A 592 -28.65 -22.93 -37.37
N TYR A 593 -29.14 -24.06 -36.84
CA TYR A 593 -30.08 -24.07 -35.73
C TYR A 593 -29.48 -23.41 -34.47
N LEU A 594 -28.22 -23.75 -34.15
CA LEU A 594 -27.47 -23.21 -33.02
C LEU A 594 -27.24 -21.70 -33.15
N ASP A 595 -26.91 -21.20 -34.33
CA ASP A 595 -26.78 -19.77 -34.59
C ASP A 595 -28.09 -18.99 -34.36
N ASN A 596 -29.23 -19.59 -34.72
CA ASN A 596 -30.54 -19.00 -34.48
C ASN A 596 -30.92 -18.98 -32.99
N ILE A 597 -30.63 -20.06 -32.25
CA ILE A 597 -30.80 -20.08 -30.79
C ILE A 597 -29.93 -18.99 -30.14
N ASN A 598 -28.67 -18.87 -30.55
CA ASN A 598 -27.75 -17.86 -30.05
C ASN A 598 -28.25 -16.43 -30.33
N TYR A 599 -28.81 -16.20 -31.52
CA TYR A 599 -29.44 -14.94 -31.88
C TYR A 599 -30.64 -14.60 -30.96
N LEU A 600 -31.52 -15.57 -30.69
CA LEU A 600 -32.66 -15.41 -29.79
C LEU A 600 -32.23 -15.06 -28.36
N ILE A 601 -31.17 -15.70 -27.85
CA ILE A 601 -30.63 -15.44 -26.51
C ILE A 601 -30.00 -14.03 -26.44
N LYS A 602 -29.25 -13.63 -27.46
CA LYS A 602 -28.54 -12.33 -27.50
C LYS A 602 -29.46 -11.12 -27.69
N HIS A 603 -30.58 -11.26 -28.40
CA HIS A 603 -31.49 -10.16 -28.75
C HIS A 603 -32.83 -10.26 -27.99
N ASN A 604 -32.74 -10.52 -26.68
CA ASN A 604 -33.90 -10.61 -25.80
C ASN A 604 -34.40 -9.22 -25.37
N GLU A 605 -34.99 -8.47 -26.31
CA GLU A 605 -35.78 -7.26 -26.04
C GLU A 605 -37.27 -7.56 -25.82
#